data_AF-A0A4Y1RBA1-F1
#
_entry.id   AF-A0A4Y1RBA1-F1
#
_cell.length_a   1.000
_cell.length_b   1.000
_cell.length_c   1.000
_cell.angle_alpha   90.00
_cell.angle_beta   90.00
_cell.angle_gamma   90.00
#
_symmetry.space_group_name_H-M   'P 1'
#
loop_
_entity.id
_entity.type
_entity.pdbx_description
1 polymer ?
#
loop_
_entity_poly.entity_id
_entity_poly.type
_entity_poly.pdbx_seq_one_letter_code
_entity_poly.pdbx_strand_id
1 'polypeptide(L)'
;MVYARDLSISWAEDDRNWLWPSLQETSGVVIDAAELINECWLEVHGKFKTTKLSPGTLSEVVFVVKLKSSADGWDVPVNVSLTLPW
;
A
#
# COMPACT_ATOMS: atom_id res chain seq x y z
N MET A 1 6.56 8.05 4.76
CA MET A 1 6.03 7.21 3.67
C MET A 1 6.65 5.83 3.78
N VAL A 2 5.87 4.78 3.56
CA VAL A 2 6.34 3.39 3.43
C VAL A 2 6.10 3.01 1.97
N TYR A 3 7.12 2.51 1.28
CA TYR A 3 6.99 2.13 -0.13
C TYR A 3 6.39 0.73 -0.25
N ALA A 4 5.79 0.43 -1.40
CA ALA A 4 5.11 -0.85 -1.62
C ALA A 4 6.03 -2.07 -1.40
N ARG A 5 7.33 -1.92 -1.71
CA ARG A 5 8.35 -2.95 -1.48
C ARG A 5 8.62 -3.28 -0.01
N ASP A 6 8.29 -2.36 0.89
CA ASP A 6 8.44 -2.55 2.34
C ASP A 6 7.13 -3.03 3.00
N LEU A 7 6.06 -3.23 2.23
CA LEU A 7 4.80 -3.77 2.69
C LEU A 7 4.78 -5.30 2.59
N SER A 8 4.04 -5.94 3.48
CA SER A 8 3.70 -7.35 3.37
C SER A 8 2.39 -7.46 2.59
N ILE A 9 2.46 -7.95 1.37
CA ILE A 9 1.33 -8.09 0.45
C ILE A 9 1.12 -9.58 0.21
N SER A 10 -0.13 -10.05 0.29
CA SER A 10 -0.43 -11.46 0.05
C SER A 10 -0.09 -11.85 -1.40
N TRP A 11 0.68 -12.92 -1.57
CA TRP A 11 1.16 -13.46 -2.85
C TRP A 11 2.05 -12.52 -3.68
N ALA A 12 2.68 -11.50 -3.07
CA ALA A 12 3.53 -10.53 -3.77
C ALA A 12 4.74 -11.13 -4.50
N GLU A 13 5.13 -12.35 -4.14
CA GLU A 13 6.21 -13.12 -4.75
C GLU A 13 5.82 -13.83 -6.06
N ASP A 14 4.52 -13.94 -6.38
CA ASP A 14 4.04 -14.54 -7.62
C ASP A 14 3.77 -13.47 -8.67
N ASP A 15 4.61 -13.44 -9.71
CA ASP A 15 4.50 -12.54 -10.86
C ASP A 15 3.21 -12.75 -11.68
N ARG A 16 2.44 -13.83 -11.42
CA ARG A 16 1.11 -14.04 -11.99
C ARG A 16 0.06 -13.17 -11.31
N ASN A 17 0.29 -12.80 -10.06
CA ASN A 17 -0.65 -12.05 -9.23
C ASN A 17 -0.27 -10.56 -9.19
N TRP A 18 1.03 -10.25 -9.13
CA TRP A 18 1.53 -8.88 -8.93
C TRP A 18 2.58 -8.49 -9.97
N LEU A 19 2.46 -7.27 -10.50
CA LEU A 19 3.54 -6.56 -11.17
C LEU A 19 4.14 -5.51 -10.25
N TRP A 20 5.39 -5.17 -10.55
CA TRP A 20 6.12 -4.14 -9.83
C TRP A 20 6.64 -3.04 -10.76
N PRO A 21 5.76 -2.27 -11.43
CA PRO A 21 6.19 -1.18 -12.28
C PRO A 21 6.79 -0.04 -11.46
N SER A 22 7.84 0.57 -12.01
CA SER A 22 8.36 1.84 -11.49
C SER A 22 7.51 3.00 -12.01
N LEU A 23 6.93 3.78 -11.10
CA LEU A 23 6.11 4.95 -11.38
C LEU A 23 6.86 6.22 -11.01
N GLN A 24 6.78 7.22 -11.87
CA GLN A 24 7.27 8.56 -11.56
C GLN A 24 6.15 9.36 -10.89
N GLU A 25 6.35 9.73 -9.64
CA GLU A 25 5.45 10.64 -8.94
C GLU A 25 5.57 12.08 -9.46
N THR A 26 4.56 12.90 -9.20
CA THR A 26 4.57 14.33 -9.54
C THR A 26 5.76 15.08 -8.92
N SER A 27 6.29 14.58 -7.80
CA SER A 27 7.49 15.07 -7.13
C SER A 27 8.79 14.81 -7.92
N GLY A 28 8.75 14.01 -8.99
CA GLY A 28 9.91 13.55 -9.74
C GLY A 28 10.59 12.30 -9.17
N VAL A 29 10.14 11.81 -8.01
CA VAL A 29 10.63 10.59 -7.38
C VAL A 29 10.09 9.37 -8.14
N VAL A 30 10.96 8.40 -8.41
CA VAL A 30 10.57 7.11 -8.99
C VAL A 30 10.38 6.11 -7.87
N ILE A 31 9.21 5.50 -7.80
CA ILE A 31 8.83 4.51 -6.79
C ILE A 31 8.36 3.22 -7.47
N ASP A 32 8.66 2.07 -6.86
CA ASP A 32 8.04 0.82 -7.28
C ASP A 32 6.63 0.74 -6.70
N ALA A 33 5.64 0.56 -7.57
CA ALA A 33 4.26 0.32 -7.18
C ALA A 33 3.95 -1.17 -7.24
N ALA A 34 3.12 -1.66 -6.32
CA ALA A 34 2.54 -3.00 -6.42
C ALA A 34 1.24 -2.90 -7.23
N GLU A 35 1.22 -3.53 -8.41
CA GLU A 35 0.08 -3.56 -9.29
C GLU A 35 -0.53 -4.97 -9.28
N LEU A 36 -1.78 -5.08 -8.80
CA LEU A 36 -2.53 -6.34 -8.81
C LEU A 36 -3.01 -6.66 -10.23
N ILE A 37 -2.60 -7.80 -10.78
CA ILE A 37 -2.95 -8.27 -12.12
C ILE A 37 -4.17 -9.20 -12.07
N ASN A 38 -4.11 -10.16 -11.16
CA ASN A 38 -5.00 -11.31 -11.16
C ASN A 38 -5.13 -11.84 -9.73
N GLU A 39 -6.25 -11.55 -9.10
CA GLU A 39 -6.86 -12.23 -7.94
C GLU A 39 -7.91 -11.29 -7.32
N CYS A 40 -8.97 -11.87 -6.75
CA CYS A 40 -10.05 -11.11 -6.14
C CYS A 40 -9.74 -10.62 -4.71
N TRP A 41 -8.47 -10.68 -4.26
CA TRP A 41 -8.11 -10.45 -2.86
C TRP A 41 -6.97 -9.44 -2.71
N LEU A 42 -7.29 -8.27 -2.18
CA LEU A 42 -6.32 -7.24 -1.80
C LEU A 42 -6.08 -7.30 -0.29
N GLU A 43 -4.91 -7.80 0.12
CA GLU A 43 -4.48 -7.80 1.52
C GLU A 43 -3.07 -7.25 1.64
N VAL A 44 -2.95 -6.16 2.40
CA VAL A 44 -1.72 -5.38 2.53
C VAL A 44 -1.52 -5.00 3.99
N HIS A 45 -0.34 -5.32 4.51
CA HIS A 45 0.07 -5.01 5.88
C HIS A 45 1.33 -4.15 5.88
N GLY A 46 1.37 -3.16 6.75
CA GLY A 46 2.51 -2.26 6.90
C GLY A 46 2.93 -2.11 8.35
N LYS A 47 4.23 -1.84 8.58
CA LYS A 47 4.76 -1.48 9.89
C LYS A 47 5.54 -0.18 9.77
N PHE A 48 5.32 0.73 10.72
CA PHE A 48 6.06 1.98 10.79
C PHE A 48 6.64 2.17 12.20
N LYS A 49 7.93 2.52 12.25
CA LYS A 49 8.59 2.81 13.53
C LYS A 49 8.11 4.17 14.03
N THR A 50 7.34 4.19 15.10
CA THR A 50 6.82 5.43 15.72
C THR A 50 7.92 6.35 16.22
N THR A 51 9.14 5.84 16.46
CA THR A 51 10.31 6.66 16.78
C THR A 51 10.73 7.62 15.66
N LYS A 52 10.23 7.42 14.43
CA LYS A 52 10.41 8.34 13.31
C LYS A 52 9.35 9.44 13.26
N LEU A 53 8.33 9.40 14.11
CA LEU A 53 7.30 10.43 14.22
C LEU A 53 7.77 11.54 15.16
N SER A 54 7.31 12.76 14.89
CA SER A 54 7.54 13.89 15.77
C SER A 54 6.72 13.74 17.07
N PRO A 55 7.36 13.81 18.26
CA PRO A 55 6.64 13.73 19.53
C PRO A 55 5.57 14.82 19.66
N GLY A 56 4.44 14.47 20.31
CA GLY A 56 3.35 15.42 20.56
C GLY A 56 2.61 15.91 19.31
N THR A 57 2.87 15.31 18.15
CA THR A 57 2.23 15.67 16.88
C THR A 57 1.19 14.62 16.50
N LEU A 58 -0.02 15.07 16.16
CA LEU A 58 -1.03 14.19 15.58
C LEU A 58 -0.53 13.70 14.22
N SER A 59 -0.38 12.39 14.08
CA SER A 59 0.04 11.75 12.84
C SER A 59 -1.14 11.02 12.21
N GLU A 60 -1.29 11.15 10.90
CA GLU A 60 -2.31 10.44 10.14
C GLU A 60 -1.68 9.24 9.41
N VAL A 61 -2.44 8.15 9.32
CA VAL A 61 -2.08 6.98 8.51
C VAL A 61 -3.04 6.91 7.33
N VAL A 62 -2.50 6.99 6.12
CA VAL A 62 -3.28 6.98 4.88
C VAL A 62 -2.74 5.90 3.95
N PHE A 63 -3.65 5.11 3.39
CA PHE A 63 -3.37 4.21 2.28
C PHE A 63 -3.76 4.90 0.98
N VAL A 64 -2.79 5.11 0.09
CA VAL A 64 -3.03 5.70 -1.23
C VAL A 64 -3.07 4.57 -2.25
N VAL A 65 -4.22 4.40 -2.90
CA VAL A 65 -4.43 3.39 -3.94
C VAL A 65 -4.85 4.04 -5.24
N LYS A 66 -4.40 3.49 -6.37
CA LYS A 66 -4.77 3.94 -7.71
C LYS A 66 -5.61 2.87 -8.38
N LEU A 67 -6.86 3.20 -8.69
CA LEU A 67 -7.75 2.29 -9.40
C LEU A 67 -7.58 2.45 -10.92
N LYS A 68 -7.47 1.33 -11.61
CA LYS A 68 -7.58 1.30 -13.08
C LYS A 68 -9.05 1.38 -13.48
N SER A 69 -9.31 1.78 -14.72
CA SER A 69 -10.67 1.81 -15.27
C SER A 69 -11.37 0.44 -15.27
N SER A 70 -10.59 -0.64 -15.25
CA SER A 70 -11.07 -2.03 -15.16
C SER A 70 -11.19 -2.56 -13.73
N ALA A 71 -10.88 -1.76 -12.71
CA ALA A 71 -10.94 -2.21 -11.33
C ALA A 71 -12.41 -2.37 -10.87
N ASP A 72 -12.72 -3.50 -10.25
CA ASP A 72 -14.03 -3.86 -9.72
C ASP A 72 -13.95 -4.29 -8.24
N GLY A 73 -15.10 -4.49 -7.60
CA GLY A 73 -15.20 -4.90 -6.18
C GLY A 73 -15.04 -3.77 -5.15
N TRP A 74 -14.78 -2.54 -5.59
CA TRP A 74 -14.64 -1.35 -4.73
C TRP A 74 -15.98 -0.74 -4.28
N ASP A 75 -17.10 -1.31 -4.72
CA ASP A 75 -18.44 -1.05 -4.20
C ASP A 75 -18.66 -1.65 -2.81
N VAL A 76 -17.81 -2.61 -2.40
CA VAL A 76 -17.77 -3.17 -1.05
C VAL A 76 -16.74 -2.41 -0.19
N PRO A 77 -17.06 -2.04 1.06
CA PRO A 77 -16.12 -1.35 1.94
C PRO A 77 -14.86 -2.18 2.22
N VAL A 78 -13.71 -1.52 2.22
CA VAL A 78 -12.44 -2.12 2.64
C VAL A 78 -12.32 -2.14 4.17
N ASN A 79 -11.68 -3.18 4.70
CA ASN A 79 -11.32 -3.25 6.11
C ASN A 79 -9.98 -2.56 6.34
N VAL A 80 -9.96 -1.54 7.19
CA VAL A 80 -8.73 -0.84 7.60
C VAL A 80 -8.57 -0.97 9.11
N SER A 81 -7.40 -1.40 9.55
CA SER A 81 -7.07 -1.52 10.96
C SER A 81 -5.73 -0.83 11.27
N LEU A 82 -5.63 -0.27 12.48
CA LEU A 82 -4.41 0.35 12.98
C LEU A 82 -4.11 -0.21 14.36
N THR A 83 -2.93 -0.82 14.50
CA THR A 83 -2.42 -1.32 15.77
C THR A 83 -1.33 -0.39 16.27
N LEU A 84 -1.54 0.23 17.43
CA LEU A 84 -0.53 1.05 18.09
C LEU A 84 0.48 0.17 18.84
N PRO A 85 1.75 0.61 18.97
CA PRO A 85 2.69 -0.06 19.86
C PRO A 85 2.18 0.00 21.32
N TRP A 86 2.46 -1.06 22.06
CA TRP A 86 2.10 -1.22 23.47
C TRP A 86 3.08 -0.46 24.36
#